data_AF-A0A970T6N1-F1
#
_entry.id   AF-A0A970T6N1-F1
#
_cell.length_a   1.000
_cell.length_b   1.000
_cell.length_c   1.000
_cell.angle_alpha   90.00
_cell.angle_beta   90.00
_cell.angle_gamma   90.00
#
_symmetry.space_group_name_H-M   'P 1'
#
loop_
_entity.id
_entity.type
_entity.pdbx_description
1 polymer ?
#
loop_
_entity_poly.entity_id
_entity_poly.type
_entity_poly.pdbx_seq_one_letter_code
_entity_poly.pdbx_strand_id
1 'polypeptide(L)'
;MAITAQDVMKLRKMTSAGMMDCKNALIEANGDFEKAVEIIREKGKLIAAKRADRETTEGAVLVRVDDRKAILVCLGCETDFVSATPDFKALAEEIADVAIANFPEDLEALKACKCSNGHTVEEEISAQTGRTGEKHLLAYYSKLEAPFIAQYVHNNLKLASIIAFNKEVAEEIGKNVAQQVTAMNPISISEADCPKETIEKEMALYKQQMLEDPKMAGKPEAMLENIAKGKLKKFFKEQTLEEQEFIWDNKVSVKEYIHAADKDAKVVAFRRFSLND
;
A
#
# COMPACT_ATOMS: atom_id res chain seq x y z
N MET A 1 45.29 -13.76 6.79
CA MET A 1 44.74 -15.11 7.06
C MET A 1 44.15 -15.64 5.75
N ALA A 2 44.29 -16.93 5.43
CA ALA A 2 43.68 -17.46 4.20
C ALA A 2 42.16 -17.59 4.41
N ILE A 3 41.36 -16.89 3.61
CA ILE A 3 39.89 -16.98 3.66
C ILE A 3 39.47 -18.35 3.13
N THR A 4 38.88 -19.19 3.98
CA THR A 4 38.45 -20.54 3.59
C THR A 4 37.05 -20.56 2.99
N ALA A 5 36.71 -21.62 2.25
CA ALA A 5 35.34 -21.81 1.76
C ALA A 5 34.31 -21.91 2.91
N GLN A 6 34.72 -22.42 4.07
CA GLN A 6 33.88 -22.47 5.27
C GLN A 6 33.61 -21.06 5.83
N ASP A 7 34.61 -20.17 5.82
CA ASP A 7 34.43 -18.79 6.26
C ASP A 7 33.45 -18.03 5.37
N VAL A 8 33.59 -18.20 4.05
CA VAL A 8 32.66 -17.61 3.08
C VAL A 8 31.24 -18.14 3.28
N MET A 9 31.07 -19.45 3.47
CA MET A 9 29.76 -20.05 3.75
C MET A 9 29.17 -19.57 5.08
N LYS A 10 30.00 -19.38 6.11
CA LYS A 10 29.56 -18.85 7.40
C LYS A 10 29.06 -17.42 7.25
N LEU A 11 29.82 -16.55 6.59
CA LEU A 11 29.40 -15.16 6.36
C LEU A 11 28.14 -15.08 5.50
N ARG A 12 28.03 -15.94 4.48
CA ARG A 12 26.81 -16.04 3.67
C ARG A 12 25.59 -16.45 4.49
N LYS A 13 25.73 -17.39 5.43
CA LYS A 13 24.62 -17.76 6.33
C LYS A 13 24.24 -16.62 7.28
N MET A 14 25.19 -15.76 7.66
CA MET A 14 24.92 -14.61 8.53
C MET A 14 24.27 -13.45 7.78
N THR A 15 24.61 -13.24 6.51
CA THR A 15 24.22 -12.03 5.77
C THR A 15 23.24 -12.27 4.63
N SER A 16 23.03 -13.51 4.21
CA SER A 16 22.30 -13.90 2.98
C SER A 16 22.86 -13.28 1.68
N ALA A 17 24.06 -12.68 1.71
CA ALA A 17 24.65 -12.04 0.54
C ALA A 17 25.21 -13.05 -0.48
N GLY A 18 25.50 -12.57 -1.70
CA GLY A 18 26.12 -13.35 -2.76
C GLY A 18 27.43 -14.01 -2.32
N MET A 19 27.71 -15.22 -2.82
CA MET A 19 28.91 -15.98 -2.43
C MET A 19 30.21 -15.20 -2.69
N MET A 20 30.27 -14.53 -3.85
CA MET A 20 31.44 -13.75 -4.22
C MET A 20 31.55 -12.46 -3.40
N ASP A 21 30.42 -11.84 -3.05
CA ASP A 21 30.39 -10.65 -2.19
C ASP A 21 30.87 -10.98 -0.78
N CYS A 22 30.46 -12.13 -0.23
CA CYS A 22 30.96 -12.64 1.05
C CYS A 22 32.47 -12.88 1.00
N LYS A 23 32.97 -13.51 -0.06
CA LYS A 23 34.40 -13.77 -0.22
C LYS A 23 35.18 -12.46 -0.32
N ASN A 24 34.73 -11.52 -1.14
CA ASN A 24 35.38 -10.22 -1.34
C ASN A 24 35.36 -9.38 -0.06
N ALA A 25 34.24 -9.38 0.67
CA ALA A 25 34.14 -8.68 1.94
C ALA A 25 35.09 -9.26 3.00
N LEU A 26 35.21 -10.59 3.10
CA LEU A 26 36.18 -11.23 4.00
C LEU A 26 37.63 -10.91 3.61
N ILE A 27 37.94 -10.85 2.33
CA ILE A 27 39.28 -10.45 1.86
C ILE A 27 39.58 -9.01 2.26
N GLU A 28 38.64 -8.08 2.00
CA GLU A 28 38.76 -6.66 2.33
C GLU A 28 38.82 -6.40 3.84
N ALA A 29 38.09 -7.21 4.62
CA ALA A 29 38.10 -7.21 6.08
C ALA A 29 39.28 -7.96 6.70
N ASN A 30 40.20 -8.53 5.90
CA ASN A 30 41.29 -9.39 6.38
C ASN A 30 40.84 -10.57 7.26
N GLY A 31 39.64 -11.10 7.03
CA GLY A 31 39.03 -12.20 7.78
C GLY A 31 38.18 -11.79 8.98
N ASP A 32 38.06 -10.48 9.25
CA ASP A 32 37.16 -9.97 10.28
C ASP A 32 35.69 -10.06 9.81
N PHE A 33 34.88 -10.84 10.53
CA PHE A 33 33.49 -11.08 10.17
C PHE A 33 32.60 -9.86 10.42
N GLU A 34 32.83 -9.11 11.50
CA GLU A 34 32.01 -7.94 11.83
C GLU A 34 32.24 -6.85 10.78
N LYS A 35 33.51 -6.58 10.48
CA LYS A 35 33.88 -5.64 9.42
C LYS A 35 33.42 -6.12 8.03
N ALA A 36 33.44 -7.42 7.74
CA ALA A 36 32.92 -7.95 6.48
C ALA A 36 31.40 -7.77 6.34
N VAL A 37 30.65 -7.89 7.44
CA VAL A 37 29.21 -7.58 7.46
C VAL A 37 28.98 -6.10 7.13
N GLU A 38 29.73 -5.18 7.75
CA GLU A 38 29.64 -3.75 7.46
C GLU A 38 29.94 -3.43 5.98
N ILE A 39 31.00 -4.03 5.42
CA ILE A 39 31.36 -3.87 4.00
C ILE A 39 30.23 -4.31 3.08
N ILE A 40 29.57 -5.44 3.37
CA ILE A 40 28.43 -5.92 2.58
C ILE A 40 27.28 -4.91 2.63
N ARG A 41 27.02 -4.30 3.78
CA ARG A 41 25.95 -3.31 3.93
C ARG A 41 26.23 -2.02 3.18
N GLU A 42 27.46 -1.51 3.26
CA GLU A 42 27.88 -0.33 2.48
C GLU A 42 27.79 -0.60 0.97
N LYS A 43 28.18 -1.80 0.51
CA LYS A 43 27.96 -2.21 -0.89
C LYS A 43 26.48 -2.28 -1.24
N GLY A 44 25.62 -2.73 -0.32
CA GLY A 44 24.16 -2.73 -0.50
C GLY A 44 23.60 -1.33 -0.75
N LYS A 45 24.05 -0.32 0.00
CA LYS A 45 23.68 1.09 -0.22
C LYS A 45 24.05 1.57 -1.63
N LEU A 46 25.24 1.21 -2.11
CA LEU A 46 25.68 1.55 -3.48
C LEU A 46 24.83 0.86 -4.56
N ILE A 47 24.42 -0.39 -4.35
CA ILE A 47 23.52 -1.11 -5.26
C ILE A 47 22.15 -0.45 -5.28
N ALA A 48 21.61 -0.11 -4.11
CA ALA A 48 20.34 0.60 -3.99
C ALA A 48 20.37 1.94 -4.74
N ALA A 49 21.42 2.74 -4.56
CA ALA A 49 21.60 4.00 -5.28
C ALA A 49 21.64 3.80 -6.81
N LYS A 50 22.35 2.77 -7.30
CA LYS A 50 22.42 2.44 -8.74
C LYS A 50 21.09 1.94 -9.34
N ARG A 51 20.17 1.51 -8.49
CA ARG A 51 18.87 0.96 -8.89
C ARG A 51 17.70 1.86 -8.50
N ALA A 52 17.94 3.09 -8.04
CA ALA A 52 16.89 4.00 -7.60
C ALA A 52 15.84 4.26 -8.69
N ASP A 53 16.23 4.25 -9.97
CA ASP A 53 15.34 4.47 -11.11
C ASP A 53 14.57 3.21 -11.57
N ARG A 54 14.78 2.05 -10.93
CA ARG A 54 14.03 0.83 -11.23
C ARG A 54 12.61 0.92 -10.68
N GLU A 55 11.67 0.31 -11.39
CA GLU A 55 10.28 0.19 -10.95
C GLU A 55 10.11 -1.05 -10.04
N THR A 56 9.20 -0.96 -9.07
CA THR A 56 8.83 -2.06 -8.18
C THR A 56 7.37 -2.43 -8.41
N THR A 57 7.13 -3.42 -9.27
CA THR A 57 5.78 -3.89 -9.63
C THR A 57 5.35 -5.14 -8.86
N GLU A 58 6.24 -5.66 -8.02
CA GLU A 58 6.05 -6.84 -7.19
C GLU A 58 6.26 -6.51 -5.72
N GLY A 59 5.73 -7.29 -4.78
CA GLY A 59 5.87 -6.99 -3.36
C GLY A 59 4.77 -7.53 -2.48
N ALA A 60 4.64 -6.95 -1.28
CA ALA A 60 3.62 -7.30 -0.30
C ALA A 60 3.01 -6.05 0.34
N VAL A 61 1.68 -6.03 0.38
CA VAL A 61 0.83 -5.08 1.09
C VAL A 61 0.34 -5.76 2.36
N LEU A 62 0.62 -5.13 3.51
CA LEU A 62 0.26 -5.63 4.82
C LEU A 62 -0.58 -4.61 5.56
N VAL A 63 -1.45 -5.14 6.42
CA VAL A 63 -2.25 -4.35 7.34
C VAL A 63 -2.03 -4.88 8.75
N ARG A 64 -1.99 -3.96 9.72
CA ARG A 64 -2.11 -4.27 11.14
C ARG A 64 -3.20 -3.41 11.74
N VAL A 65 -3.96 -4.00 12.65
CA VAL A 65 -4.94 -3.31 13.50
C VAL A 65 -4.61 -3.66 14.94
N ASP A 66 -4.45 -2.64 15.77
CA ASP A 66 -4.27 -2.76 17.22
C ASP A 66 -5.26 -1.80 17.91
N ASP A 67 -6.31 -2.38 18.48
CA ASP A 67 -7.46 -1.66 19.05
C ASP A 67 -8.04 -0.62 18.08
N ARG A 68 -7.74 0.67 18.32
CA ARG A 68 -8.25 1.81 17.55
C ARG A 68 -7.32 2.28 16.46
N LYS A 69 -6.14 1.69 16.32
CA LYS A 69 -5.11 2.08 15.35
C LYS A 69 -4.99 1.06 14.25
N ALA A 70 -4.80 1.53 13.03
CA ALA A 70 -4.45 0.67 11.92
C ALA A 70 -3.41 1.32 11.02
N ILE A 71 -2.56 0.49 10.43
CA ILE A 71 -1.60 0.86 9.40
C ILE A 71 -1.83 0.02 8.15
N LEU A 72 -1.53 0.59 6.98
CA LEU A 72 -1.44 -0.10 5.71
C LEU A 72 -0.07 0.22 5.14
N VAL A 73 0.76 -0.80 4.90
CA VAL A 73 2.13 -0.65 4.41
C VAL A 73 2.36 -1.51 3.18
N CYS A 74 3.20 -1.04 2.26
CA CYS A 74 3.65 -1.83 1.13
C CYS A 74 5.17 -1.83 1.02
N LEU A 75 5.78 -3.02 1.09
CA LEU A 75 7.15 -3.24 0.64
C LEU A 75 7.11 -3.74 -0.81
N GLY A 76 7.74 -3.01 -1.72
CA GLY A 76 7.87 -3.35 -3.13
C GLY A 76 9.26 -3.92 -3.47
N CYS A 77 9.32 -4.76 -4.49
CA CYS A 77 10.51 -5.28 -5.16
C CYS A 77 10.31 -5.38 -6.69
N GLU A 78 11.37 -5.73 -7.43
CA GLU A 78 11.31 -5.82 -8.90
C GLU A 78 10.57 -7.09 -9.36
N THR A 79 10.79 -8.24 -8.71
CA THR A 79 10.25 -9.54 -9.18
C THR A 79 9.41 -10.30 -8.14
N ASP A 80 8.55 -11.19 -8.65
CA ASP A 80 7.71 -12.09 -7.87
C ASP A 80 8.53 -13.19 -7.18
N PHE A 81 9.64 -13.61 -7.79
CA PHE A 81 10.60 -14.53 -7.18
C PHE A 81 11.14 -14.00 -5.86
N VAL A 82 11.48 -12.70 -5.79
CA VAL A 82 11.97 -12.06 -4.57
C VAL A 82 10.85 -11.89 -3.54
N SER A 83 9.67 -11.42 -3.94
CA SER A 83 8.53 -11.22 -3.02
C SER A 83 8.04 -12.54 -2.39
N ALA A 84 8.24 -13.67 -3.07
CA ALA A 84 7.90 -14.99 -2.56
C ALA A 84 8.88 -15.53 -1.49
N THR A 85 10.08 -14.95 -1.36
CA THR A 85 11.12 -15.47 -0.45
C THR A 85 10.78 -15.27 1.03
N PRO A 86 11.23 -16.18 1.93
CA PRO A 86 11.08 -16.01 3.36
C PRO A 86 11.68 -14.71 3.91
N ASP A 87 12.87 -14.33 3.41
CA ASP A 87 13.58 -13.12 3.88
C ASP A 87 12.81 -11.84 3.54
N PHE A 88 12.22 -11.76 2.32
CA PHE A 88 11.37 -10.64 1.94
C PHE A 88 10.13 -10.54 2.82
N LYS A 89 9.43 -11.67 3.01
CA LYS A 89 8.22 -11.74 3.83
C LYS A 89 8.51 -11.35 5.27
N ALA A 90 9.59 -11.87 5.86
CA ALA A 90 10.02 -11.53 7.21
C ALA A 90 10.29 -10.02 7.36
N LEU A 91 10.97 -9.40 6.39
CA LEU A 91 11.19 -7.97 6.40
C LEU A 91 9.87 -7.17 6.30
N ALA A 92 8.96 -7.59 5.41
CA ALA A 92 7.67 -6.92 5.25
C ALA A 92 6.79 -7.00 6.52
N GLU A 93 6.78 -8.15 7.20
CA GLU A 93 6.09 -8.35 8.47
C GLU A 93 6.74 -7.50 9.58
N GLU A 94 8.07 -7.49 9.70
CA GLU A 94 8.80 -6.66 10.69
C GLU A 94 8.50 -5.17 10.48
N ILE A 95 8.49 -4.69 9.24
CA ILE A 95 8.14 -3.29 8.93
C ILE A 95 6.71 -2.98 9.36
N ALA A 96 5.76 -3.88 9.11
CA ALA A 96 4.37 -3.70 9.53
C ALA A 96 4.22 -3.67 11.06
N ASP A 97 4.98 -4.51 11.77
CA ASP A 97 4.99 -4.58 13.24
C ASP A 97 5.64 -3.33 13.85
N VAL A 98 6.76 -2.87 13.28
CA VAL A 98 7.39 -1.58 13.65
C VAL A 98 6.43 -0.42 13.41
N ALA A 99 5.73 -0.41 12.27
CA ALA A 99 4.80 0.65 11.91
C ALA A 99 3.62 0.74 12.88
N ILE A 100 2.98 -0.38 13.25
CA ILE A 100 1.85 -0.33 14.18
C ILE A 100 2.30 0.03 15.60
N ALA A 101 3.45 -0.48 16.05
CA ALA A 101 3.97 -0.21 17.39
C ALA A 101 4.39 1.26 17.58
N ASN A 102 4.97 1.89 16.57
CA ASN A 102 5.43 3.28 16.64
C ASN A 102 4.41 4.29 16.12
N PHE A 103 3.47 3.84 15.28
CA PHE A 103 2.42 4.64 14.63
C PHE A 103 2.93 5.98 14.01
N PRO A 104 4.02 5.94 13.20
CA PRO A 104 4.68 7.13 12.69
C PRO A 104 3.74 8.00 11.84
N GLU A 105 4.05 9.29 11.72
CA GLU A 105 3.18 10.24 11.02
C GLU A 105 3.09 9.95 9.52
N ASP A 106 4.22 9.64 8.90
CA ASP A 106 4.34 9.46 7.47
C ASP A 106 5.39 8.39 7.13
N LEU A 107 5.60 8.21 5.82
CA LEU A 107 6.52 7.23 5.27
C LEU A 107 7.99 7.51 5.63
N GLU A 108 8.38 8.77 5.74
CA GLU A 108 9.74 9.15 6.12
C GLU A 108 10.00 8.89 7.61
N ALA A 109 9.02 9.18 8.47
CA ALA A 109 9.07 8.81 9.87
C ALA A 109 9.13 7.28 10.07
N LEU A 110 8.40 6.49 9.26
CA LEU A 110 8.49 5.04 9.29
C LEU A 110 9.87 4.52 8.87
N LYS A 111 10.46 5.08 7.80
CA LYS A 111 11.83 4.75 7.37
C LYS A 111 12.87 4.94 8.47
N ALA A 112 12.67 5.94 9.33
CA ALA A 112 13.56 6.25 10.45
C ALA A 112 13.35 5.37 11.70
N CYS A 113 12.21 4.66 11.82
CA CYS A 113 11.94 3.76 12.94
C CYS A 113 12.95 2.61 13.00
N LYS A 114 13.25 2.14 14.22
CA LYS A 114 14.18 1.05 14.47
C LYS A 114 13.49 -0.31 14.42
N CYS A 115 14.08 -1.25 13.68
CA CYS A 115 13.76 -2.67 13.73
C CYS A 115 14.36 -3.30 15.00
N SER A 116 13.94 -4.53 15.31
CA SER A 116 14.41 -5.32 16.45
C SER A 116 15.94 -5.48 16.54
N ASN A 117 16.65 -5.40 15.42
CA ASN A 117 18.11 -5.49 15.35
C ASN A 117 18.85 -4.15 15.58
N GLY A 118 18.13 -3.06 15.84
CA GLY A 118 18.68 -1.72 16.10
C GLY A 118 18.98 -0.87 14.86
N HIS A 119 18.80 -1.39 13.65
CA HIS A 119 18.89 -0.62 12.41
C HIS A 119 17.55 0.03 12.08
N THR A 120 17.58 1.08 11.26
CA THR A 120 16.35 1.69 10.76
C THR A 120 15.69 0.80 9.70
N VAL A 121 14.39 1.00 9.47
CA VAL A 121 13.65 0.38 8.37
C VAL A 121 14.35 0.64 7.03
N GLU A 122 14.82 1.87 6.79
CA GLU A 122 15.56 2.22 5.56
C GLU A 122 16.87 1.45 5.41
N GLU A 123 17.62 1.26 6.50
CA GLU A 123 18.87 0.49 6.51
C GLU A 123 18.62 -0.98 6.19
N GLU A 124 17.52 -1.57 6.67
CA GLU A 124 17.14 -2.95 6.37
C GLU A 124 16.64 -3.13 4.93
N ILE A 125 15.85 -2.18 4.39
CA ILE A 125 15.45 -2.17 2.97
C ILE A 125 16.68 -2.08 2.06
N SER A 126 17.64 -1.22 2.41
CA SER A 126 18.90 -1.07 1.68
C SER A 126 19.76 -2.34 1.76
N ALA A 127 19.82 -2.97 2.93
CA ALA A 127 20.53 -4.23 3.12
C ALA A 127 19.89 -5.36 2.29
N GLN A 128 18.56 -5.43 2.25
CA GLN A 128 17.84 -6.41 1.44
C GLN A 128 18.11 -6.21 -0.05
N THR A 129 18.11 -4.96 -0.52
CA THR A 129 18.51 -4.63 -1.91
C THR A 129 19.93 -5.10 -2.23
N GLY A 130 20.86 -4.96 -1.28
CA GLY A 130 22.23 -5.47 -1.43
C GLY A 130 22.32 -6.99 -1.51
N ARG A 131 21.46 -7.71 -0.77
CA ARG A 131 21.44 -9.18 -0.75
C ARG A 131 20.85 -9.77 -2.03
N THR A 132 19.72 -9.23 -2.49
CA THR A 132 19.02 -9.74 -3.67
C THR A 132 19.59 -9.20 -4.97
N GLY A 133 20.21 -8.01 -4.91
CA GLY A 133 20.57 -7.26 -6.11
C GLY A 133 19.37 -6.70 -6.86
N GLU A 134 18.19 -6.62 -6.25
CA GLU A 134 16.96 -6.01 -6.79
C GLU A 134 16.52 -4.84 -5.90
N LYS A 135 16.00 -3.76 -6.49
CA LYS A 135 15.45 -2.62 -5.75
C LYS A 135 14.37 -3.10 -4.81
N HIS A 136 14.50 -2.75 -3.53
CA HIS A 136 13.42 -2.78 -2.56
C HIS A 136 13.03 -1.35 -2.20
N LEU A 137 11.74 -1.11 -1.98
CA LEU A 137 11.22 0.21 -1.66
C LEU A 137 10.01 0.08 -0.74
N LEU A 138 9.94 0.94 0.27
CA LEU A 138 8.68 1.18 0.98
C LEU A 138 7.78 2.02 0.07
N ALA A 139 6.88 1.36 -0.67
CA ALA A 139 6.09 1.96 -1.74
C ALA A 139 4.90 2.76 -1.20
N TYR A 140 4.37 2.38 -0.03
CA TYR A 140 3.22 3.02 0.56
C TYR A 140 3.20 2.86 2.07
N TYR A 141 2.70 3.88 2.76
CA TYR A 141 2.32 3.85 4.16
C TYR A 141 1.13 4.77 4.36
N SER A 142 0.11 4.29 5.06
CA SER A 142 -0.92 5.13 5.63
C SER A 142 -1.37 4.58 6.97
N LYS A 143 -2.01 5.45 7.76
CA LYS A 143 -2.57 5.12 9.06
C LYS A 143 -3.98 5.66 9.22
N LEU A 144 -4.75 5.02 10.09
CA LEU A 144 -6.05 5.48 10.56
C LEU A 144 -6.15 5.25 12.07
N GLU A 145 -6.89 6.13 12.73
CA GLU A 145 -7.32 5.95 14.12
C GLU A 145 -8.83 6.18 14.20
N ALA A 146 -9.56 5.23 14.77
CA ALA A 146 -11.02 5.29 14.88
C ALA A 146 -11.55 4.33 15.96
N PRO A 147 -12.79 4.53 16.45
CA PRO A 147 -13.42 3.63 17.43
C PRO A 147 -13.49 2.17 16.98
N PHE A 148 -13.59 1.91 15.68
CA PHE A 148 -13.52 0.56 15.12
C PHE A 148 -12.91 0.61 13.73
N ILE A 149 -12.03 -0.35 13.43
CA ILE A 149 -11.38 -0.47 12.13
C ILE A 149 -11.56 -1.87 11.58
N ALA A 150 -12.08 -1.96 10.36
CA ALA A 150 -12.09 -3.19 9.58
C ALA A 150 -10.97 -3.17 8.54
N GLN A 151 -10.53 -4.35 8.13
CA GLN A 151 -9.46 -4.50 7.14
C GLN A 151 -9.78 -5.61 6.15
N TYR A 152 -9.19 -5.53 4.96
CA TYR A 152 -9.14 -6.63 4.02
C TYR A 152 -7.84 -6.58 3.21
N VAL A 153 -7.11 -7.70 3.19
CA VAL A 153 -5.96 -7.91 2.31
C VAL A 153 -6.37 -8.93 1.26
N HIS A 154 -6.21 -8.58 -0.02
CA HIS A 154 -6.51 -9.47 -1.11
C HIS A 154 -5.52 -10.64 -1.15
N ASN A 155 -5.95 -11.78 -1.68
CA ASN A 155 -5.19 -13.04 -1.63
C ASN A 155 -3.82 -12.99 -2.34
N ASN A 156 -3.64 -12.08 -3.31
CA ASN A 156 -2.38 -11.87 -4.00
C ASN A 156 -1.38 -11.02 -3.22
N LEU A 157 -1.75 -10.52 -2.04
CA LEU A 157 -0.94 -9.64 -1.17
C LEU A 157 -0.50 -8.34 -1.84
N LYS A 158 -1.10 -7.92 -2.96
CA LYS A 158 -0.74 -6.69 -3.68
C LYS A 158 -1.77 -5.58 -3.52
N LEU A 159 -2.84 -5.84 -2.78
CA LEU A 159 -3.98 -4.95 -2.67
C LEU A 159 -4.63 -5.12 -1.30
N ALA A 160 -4.84 -4.01 -0.60
CA ALA A 160 -5.53 -4.02 0.69
C ALA A 160 -6.33 -2.74 0.94
N SER A 161 -7.21 -2.79 1.93
CA SER A 161 -7.89 -1.62 2.48
C SER A 161 -8.06 -1.69 4.00
N ILE A 162 -8.14 -0.50 4.62
CA ILE A 162 -8.55 -0.29 6.02
C ILE A 162 -9.69 0.71 6.07
N ILE A 163 -10.73 0.39 6.84
CA ILE A 163 -11.98 1.14 6.92
C ILE A 163 -12.23 1.53 8.37
N ALA A 164 -12.31 2.84 8.63
CA ALA A 164 -12.64 3.38 9.92
C ALA A 164 -14.15 3.61 10.04
N PHE A 165 -14.75 3.10 11.12
CA PHE A 165 -16.12 3.35 11.50
C PHE A 165 -16.19 4.28 12.72
N ASN A 166 -17.26 5.06 12.82
CA ASN A 166 -17.52 5.93 13.98
C ASN A 166 -17.83 5.17 15.29
N LYS A 167 -18.12 3.88 15.21
CA LYS A 167 -18.44 2.99 16.32
C LYS A 167 -18.15 1.54 15.93
N GLU A 168 -18.13 0.65 16.92
CA GLU A 168 -18.08 -0.79 16.68
C GLU A 168 -19.28 -1.26 15.86
N VAL A 169 -18.99 -2.10 14.86
CA VAL A 169 -19.97 -2.78 14.01
C VAL A 169 -19.69 -4.27 14.03
N ALA A 170 -20.66 -5.09 13.62
CA ALA A 170 -20.42 -6.52 13.47
C ALA A 170 -19.28 -6.79 12.48
N GLU A 171 -18.40 -7.74 12.80
CA GLU A 171 -17.18 -8.05 12.05
C GLU A 171 -17.46 -8.29 10.56
N GLU A 172 -18.54 -9.01 10.24
CA GLU A 172 -18.97 -9.28 8.87
C GLU A 172 -19.32 -8.00 8.09
N ILE A 173 -19.97 -7.03 8.74
CA ILE A 173 -20.29 -5.73 8.12
C ILE A 173 -18.99 -5.01 7.77
N GLY A 174 -18.08 -4.90 8.74
CA GLY A 174 -16.78 -4.26 8.53
C GLY A 174 -15.97 -4.92 7.41
N LYS A 175 -15.88 -6.26 7.43
CA LYS A 175 -15.17 -7.05 6.43
C LYS A 175 -15.75 -6.87 5.03
N ASN A 176 -17.08 -6.93 4.89
CA ASN A 176 -17.72 -6.79 3.58
C ASN A 176 -17.54 -5.39 3.00
N VAL A 177 -17.57 -4.34 3.84
CA VAL A 177 -17.26 -2.97 3.42
C VAL A 177 -15.78 -2.82 3.05
N ALA A 178 -14.86 -3.46 3.77
CA ALA A 178 -13.45 -3.48 3.38
C ALA A 178 -13.23 -4.15 2.01
N GLN A 179 -13.91 -5.27 1.75
CA GLN A 179 -13.90 -5.92 0.44
C GLN A 179 -14.50 -5.03 -0.67
N GLN A 180 -15.59 -4.32 -0.38
CA GLN A 180 -16.18 -3.34 -1.29
C GLN A 180 -15.15 -2.29 -1.70
N VAL A 181 -14.52 -1.61 -0.73
CA VAL A 181 -13.52 -0.57 -1.01
C VAL A 181 -12.37 -1.17 -1.82
N THR A 182 -11.85 -2.32 -1.40
CA THR A 182 -10.77 -3.02 -2.10
C THR A 182 -11.10 -3.29 -3.57
N ALA A 183 -12.30 -3.78 -3.87
CA ALA A 183 -12.72 -4.15 -5.21
C ALA A 183 -13.11 -2.95 -6.10
N MET A 184 -13.80 -1.97 -5.53
CA MET A 184 -14.45 -0.91 -6.31
C MET A 184 -13.68 0.41 -6.36
N ASN A 185 -12.60 0.54 -5.57
CA ASN A 185 -11.73 1.73 -5.54
C ASN A 185 -12.50 3.08 -5.50
N PRO A 186 -13.42 3.28 -4.54
CA PRO A 186 -14.12 4.55 -4.41
C PRO A 186 -13.13 5.69 -4.14
N ILE A 187 -13.42 6.87 -4.71
CA ILE A 187 -12.59 8.07 -4.55
C ILE A 187 -12.92 8.85 -3.27
N SER A 188 -14.13 8.67 -2.74
CA SER A 188 -14.61 9.32 -1.51
C SER A 188 -15.70 8.48 -0.83
N ILE A 189 -16.06 8.85 0.40
CA ILE A 189 -17.12 8.16 1.15
C ILE A 189 -18.49 8.48 0.54
N SER A 190 -18.79 9.78 0.38
CA SER A 190 -20.01 10.28 -0.25
C SER A 190 -19.71 11.40 -1.24
N GLU A 191 -20.74 11.90 -1.92
CA GLU A 191 -20.66 13.12 -2.74
C GLU A 191 -20.17 14.33 -1.91
N ALA A 192 -20.62 14.45 -0.66
CA ALA A 192 -20.25 15.55 0.21
C ALA A 192 -18.76 15.53 0.62
N ASP A 193 -18.16 14.34 0.65
CA ASP A 193 -16.74 14.14 0.98
C ASP A 193 -15.83 14.24 -0.25
N CYS A 194 -16.40 14.37 -1.46
CA CYS A 194 -15.61 14.44 -2.69
C CYS A 194 -14.97 15.84 -2.83
N PRO A 195 -13.65 15.93 -3.12
CA PRO A 195 -13.00 17.22 -3.34
C PRO A 195 -13.66 18.01 -4.47
N LYS A 196 -13.95 19.30 -4.22
CA LYS A 196 -14.59 20.18 -5.21
C LYS A 196 -13.83 20.21 -6.53
N GLU A 197 -12.51 20.21 -6.48
CA GLU A 197 -11.66 20.18 -7.67
C GLU A 197 -11.91 18.92 -8.53
N THR A 198 -12.13 17.76 -7.90
CA THR A 198 -12.47 16.52 -8.62
C THR A 198 -13.84 16.66 -9.30
N ILE A 199 -14.83 17.18 -8.59
CA ILE A 199 -16.19 17.41 -9.13
C ILE A 199 -16.14 18.37 -10.33
N GLU A 200 -15.39 19.46 -10.20
CA GLU A 200 -15.22 20.47 -11.26
C GLU A 200 -14.50 19.89 -12.49
N LYS A 201 -13.43 19.10 -12.28
CA LYS A 201 -12.70 18.41 -13.35
C LYS A 201 -13.60 17.43 -14.11
N GLU A 202 -14.36 16.61 -13.40
CA GLU A 202 -15.29 15.64 -14.03
C GLU A 202 -16.42 16.36 -14.80
N MET A 203 -16.97 17.43 -14.23
CA MET A 203 -17.96 18.26 -14.91
C MET A 203 -17.40 18.89 -16.19
N ALA A 204 -16.16 19.38 -16.16
CA ALA A 204 -15.49 19.92 -17.35
C ALA A 204 -15.27 18.83 -18.41
N LEU A 205 -14.83 17.64 -17.99
CA LEU A 205 -14.66 16.48 -18.88
C LEU A 205 -15.97 16.10 -19.58
N TYR A 206 -17.09 16.05 -18.84
CA TYR A 206 -18.39 15.75 -19.45
C TYR A 206 -18.84 16.81 -20.44
N LYS A 207 -18.63 18.10 -20.12
CA LYS A 207 -18.91 19.19 -21.05
C LYS A 207 -18.07 19.08 -22.33
N GLN A 208 -16.78 18.77 -22.20
CA GLN A 208 -15.90 18.57 -23.36
C GLN A 208 -16.36 17.39 -24.22
N GLN A 209 -16.62 16.23 -23.62
CA GLN A 209 -17.14 15.05 -24.33
C GLN A 209 -18.44 15.37 -25.08
N MET A 210 -19.28 16.24 -24.52
CA MET A 210 -20.54 16.64 -25.15
C MET A 210 -20.34 17.60 -26.32
N LEU A 211 -19.33 18.46 -26.29
CA LEU A 211 -18.98 19.30 -27.44
C LEU A 211 -18.45 18.47 -28.61
N GLU A 212 -17.74 17.39 -28.31
CA GLU A 212 -17.17 16.48 -29.31
C GLU A 212 -18.19 15.47 -29.87
N ASP A 213 -19.32 15.24 -29.19
CA ASP A 213 -20.37 14.30 -29.62
C ASP A 213 -21.32 14.95 -30.66
N PRO A 214 -21.34 14.48 -31.93
CA PRO A 214 -22.23 15.01 -32.96
C PRO A 214 -23.72 14.90 -32.61
N LYS A 215 -24.11 13.96 -31.72
CA LYS A 215 -25.49 13.81 -31.25
C LYS A 215 -25.92 14.91 -30.28
N MET A 216 -24.98 15.73 -29.80
CA MET A 216 -25.24 16.85 -28.90
C MET A 216 -25.27 18.19 -29.63
N ALA A 217 -24.79 18.25 -30.87
CA ALA A 217 -24.82 19.44 -31.69
C ALA A 217 -26.25 19.96 -31.87
N GLY A 218 -26.44 21.27 -31.64
CA GLY A 218 -27.74 21.94 -31.79
C GLY A 218 -28.76 21.69 -30.67
N LYS A 219 -28.41 20.93 -29.62
CA LYS A 219 -29.28 20.81 -28.43
C LYS A 219 -29.27 22.12 -27.61
N PRO A 220 -30.41 22.50 -26.99
CA PRO A 220 -30.45 23.65 -26.10
C PRO A 220 -29.50 23.52 -24.91
N GLU A 221 -28.92 24.64 -24.46
CA GLU A 221 -27.96 24.69 -23.35
C GLU A 221 -28.51 24.05 -22.07
N ALA A 222 -29.78 24.32 -21.72
CA ALA A 222 -30.43 23.70 -20.57
C ALA A 222 -30.53 22.16 -20.67
N MET A 223 -30.67 21.61 -21.89
CA MET A 223 -30.66 20.16 -22.10
C MET A 223 -29.26 19.59 -21.88
N LEU A 224 -28.22 20.28 -22.37
CA LEU A 224 -26.83 19.89 -22.18
C LEU A 224 -26.45 19.93 -20.68
N GLU A 225 -26.88 20.95 -19.96
CA GLU A 225 -26.65 21.06 -18.51
C GLU A 225 -27.31 19.90 -17.74
N ASN A 226 -28.55 19.55 -18.09
CA ASN A 226 -29.24 18.41 -17.47
C ASN A 226 -28.56 17.07 -17.76
N ILE A 227 -28.02 16.88 -18.98
CA ILE A 227 -27.24 15.68 -19.33
C ILE A 227 -25.95 15.62 -18.50
N ALA A 228 -25.23 16.73 -18.38
CA ALA A 228 -23.99 16.80 -17.58
C ALA A 228 -24.26 16.51 -16.10
N LYS A 229 -25.33 17.06 -15.53
CA LYS A 229 -25.82 16.75 -14.17
C LYS A 229 -26.15 15.26 -14.01
N GLY A 230 -26.80 14.65 -15.00
CA GLY A 230 -27.09 13.21 -15.02
C GLY A 230 -25.81 12.34 -15.02
N LYS A 231 -24.81 12.71 -15.82
CA LYS A 231 -23.50 12.05 -15.83
C LYS A 231 -22.79 12.18 -14.48
N LEU A 232 -22.80 13.37 -13.88
CA LEU A 232 -22.19 13.60 -12.57
C LEU A 232 -22.90 12.79 -11.46
N LYS A 233 -24.23 12.69 -11.50
CA LYS A 233 -24.96 11.81 -10.57
C LYS A 233 -24.56 10.34 -10.72
N LYS A 234 -24.37 9.87 -11.97
CA LYS A 234 -23.87 8.52 -12.23
C LYS A 234 -22.44 8.33 -11.70
N PHE A 235 -21.57 9.33 -11.90
CA PHE A 235 -20.24 9.34 -11.34
C PHE A 235 -20.26 9.16 -9.82
N PHE A 236 -21.08 9.92 -9.08
CA PHE A 236 -21.17 9.73 -7.63
C PHE A 236 -21.66 8.34 -7.24
N LYS A 237 -22.64 7.79 -7.97
CA LYS A 237 -23.12 6.43 -7.75
C LYS A 237 -22.02 5.38 -7.93
N GLU A 238 -21.11 5.57 -8.88
CA GLU A 238 -20.05 4.61 -9.18
C GLU A 238 -18.76 4.84 -8.38
N GLN A 239 -18.47 6.08 -8.00
CA GLN A 239 -17.17 6.49 -7.46
C GLN A 239 -17.20 6.81 -5.96
N THR A 240 -18.37 6.91 -5.32
CA THR A 240 -18.47 7.15 -3.87
C THR A 240 -18.94 5.90 -3.14
N LEU A 241 -18.29 5.57 -2.02
CA LEU A 241 -18.52 4.32 -1.29
C LEU A 241 -19.99 4.14 -0.91
N GLU A 242 -20.63 5.15 -0.33
CA GLU A 242 -22.01 5.05 0.18
C GLU A 242 -23.04 4.74 -0.91
N GLU A 243 -22.85 5.29 -2.12
CA GLU A 243 -23.81 5.21 -3.22
C GLU A 243 -23.55 4.03 -4.17
N GLN A 244 -22.38 3.40 -4.07
CA GLN A 244 -22.05 2.19 -4.83
C GLN A 244 -23.05 1.08 -4.57
N GLU A 245 -23.35 0.33 -5.64
CA GLU A 245 -24.03 -0.96 -5.51
C GLU A 245 -23.13 -1.91 -4.70
N PHE A 246 -23.73 -2.59 -3.73
CA PHE A 246 -22.99 -3.48 -2.85
C PHE A 246 -22.60 -4.75 -3.59
N ILE A 247 -21.31 -5.11 -3.58
CA ILE A 247 -20.77 -6.22 -4.40
C ILE A 247 -21.39 -7.58 -4.08
N TRP A 248 -21.92 -7.76 -2.87
CA TRP A 248 -22.56 -9.00 -2.44
C TRP A 248 -24.08 -9.01 -2.66
N ASP A 249 -24.71 -7.84 -2.87
CA ASP A 249 -26.11 -7.69 -3.26
C ASP A 249 -26.31 -6.37 -4.01
N ASN A 250 -26.34 -6.44 -5.34
CA ASN A 250 -26.43 -5.26 -6.21
C ASN A 250 -27.80 -4.54 -6.17
N LYS A 251 -28.75 -5.04 -5.37
CA LYS A 251 -30.06 -4.39 -5.18
C LYS A 251 -30.02 -3.27 -4.14
N VAL A 252 -28.99 -3.23 -3.31
CA VAL A 252 -28.83 -2.24 -2.24
C VAL A 252 -27.52 -1.49 -2.41
N SER A 253 -27.48 -0.24 -1.93
CA SER A 253 -26.24 0.49 -1.80
C SER A 253 -25.43 0.05 -0.58
N VAL A 254 -24.14 0.39 -0.53
CA VAL A 254 -23.31 0.14 0.66
C VAL A 254 -23.88 0.84 1.89
N LYS A 255 -24.40 2.06 1.73
CA LYS A 255 -25.06 2.80 2.81
C LYS A 255 -26.29 2.07 3.34
N GLU A 256 -27.13 1.57 2.44
CA GLU A 256 -28.33 0.80 2.80
C GLU A 256 -27.94 -0.51 3.51
N TYR A 257 -26.89 -1.19 3.05
CA TYR A 257 -26.35 -2.38 3.68
C TYR A 257 -25.87 -2.11 5.12
N ILE A 258 -25.08 -1.04 5.34
CA ILE A 258 -24.61 -0.65 6.68
C ILE A 258 -25.81 -0.30 7.58
N HIS A 259 -26.73 0.56 7.10
CA HIS A 259 -27.86 1.03 7.89
C HIS A 259 -28.92 -0.04 8.17
N ALA A 260 -28.99 -1.10 7.35
CA ALA A 260 -29.84 -2.25 7.63
C ALA A 260 -29.35 -3.02 8.88
N ALA A 261 -28.04 -3.04 9.13
CA ALA A 261 -27.45 -3.62 10.33
C ALA A 261 -27.46 -2.66 11.52
N ASP A 262 -27.07 -1.40 11.30
CA ASP A 262 -27.04 -0.34 12.32
C ASP A 262 -27.17 1.05 11.69
N LYS A 263 -28.28 1.75 12.02
CA LYS A 263 -28.58 3.08 11.46
C LYS A 263 -27.62 4.18 11.90
N ASP A 264 -26.90 3.98 13.01
CA ASP A 264 -25.96 4.96 13.55
C ASP A 264 -24.51 4.70 13.11
N ALA A 265 -24.26 3.54 12.46
CA ALA A 265 -22.94 3.18 11.95
C ALA A 265 -22.63 3.94 10.66
N LYS A 266 -21.43 4.52 10.60
CA LYS A 266 -20.94 5.32 9.47
C LYS A 266 -19.47 5.02 9.23
N VAL A 267 -19.09 4.92 7.96
CA VAL A 267 -17.68 4.99 7.58
C VAL A 267 -17.22 6.44 7.70
N VAL A 268 -16.10 6.67 8.39
CA VAL A 268 -15.53 8.01 8.61
C VAL A 268 -14.22 8.23 7.86
N ALA A 269 -13.53 7.15 7.49
CA ALA A 269 -12.36 7.19 6.63
C ALA A 269 -12.11 5.80 6.03
N PHE A 270 -11.43 5.76 4.88
CA PHE A 270 -10.81 4.54 4.40
C PHE A 270 -9.46 4.84 3.77
N ARG A 271 -8.61 3.82 3.70
CA ARG A 271 -7.39 3.81 2.87
C ARG A 271 -7.40 2.53 2.05
N ARG A 272 -7.01 2.65 0.79
CA ARG A 272 -6.80 1.53 -0.12
C ARG A 272 -5.45 1.74 -0.80
N PHE A 273 -4.72 0.66 -1.00
CA PHE A 273 -3.53 0.68 -1.82
C PHE A 273 -3.46 -0.60 -2.65
N SER A 274 -3.05 -0.43 -3.91
CA SER A 274 -2.78 -1.49 -4.87
C SER A 274 -1.40 -1.24 -5.42
N LEU A 275 -0.57 -2.27 -5.48
CA LEU A 275 0.71 -2.21 -6.15
C LEU A 275 0.57 -2.17 -7.68
N ASN A 276 -0.61 -2.52 -8.21
CA ASN A 276 -0.88 -2.63 -9.65
C ASN A 276 -1.75 -1.49 -10.20
N ASP A 277 -2.08 -0.48 -9.39
CA ASP A 277 -2.85 0.68 -9.85
C ASP A 277 -1.98 1.70 -10.59
#